data_AF-A0A8T5LDI6-F1
#
_entry.id   AF-A0A8T5LDI6-F1
#
_cell.length_a   1.000
_cell.length_b   1.000
_cell.length_c   1.000
_cell.angle_alpha   90.00
_cell.angle_beta   90.00
_cell.angle_gamma   90.00
#
_symmetry.space_group_name_H-M   'P 1'
#
loop_
_entity.id
_entity.type
_entity.pdbx_description
1 polymer ?
#
loop_
_entity_poly.entity_id
_entity_poly.type
_entity_poly.pdbx_seq_one_letter_code
_entity_poly.pdbx_strand_id
1 'polypeptide(L)'
;MIELIKRAKELVKHNKVKKIGGPGAMGQLYEVEEHTVRIYHKPGRNIAECSCLNGSRWCGEMPICVHKISVLLFEAENKFDEQLDKLIELYENWVEMKLPIKPQNILHDLKNLRDLK
;
A
#
# COMPACT_ATOMS: atom_id res chain seq x y z
N MET A 1 6.09 12.58 14.78
CA MET A 1 6.07 11.99 13.42
C MET A 1 6.58 10.54 13.41
N ILE A 2 7.75 10.24 13.97
CA ILE A 2 8.28 8.86 14.07
C ILE A 2 7.30 7.90 14.76
N GLU A 3 6.75 8.29 15.92
CA GLU A 3 5.75 7.48 16.64
C GLU A 3 4.47 7.22 15.83
N LEU A 4 4.01 8.21 15.05
CA LEU A 4 2.84 8.04 14.18
C LEU A 4 3.10 7.02 13.07
N ILE A 5 4.30 7.02 12.48
CA ILE A 5 4.70 6.04 11.46
C ILE A 5 4.83 4.66 12.08
N LYS A 6 5.43 4.55 13.26
CA LYS A 6 5.57 3.27 13.99
C LYS A 6 4.19 2.67 14.27
N ARG A 7 3.26 3.45 14.81
CA ARG A 7 1.89 3.01 15.05
C ARG A 7 1.18 2.62 13.75
N ALA A 8 1.34 3.40 12.69
CA ALA A 8 0.75 3.08 11.40
C ALA A 8 1.24 1.74 10.84
N LYS A 9 2.54 1.44 10.97
CA LYS A 9 3.12 0.14 10.60
C LYS A 9 2.51 -1.01 11.40
N GLU A 10 2.29 -0.83 12.70
CA GLU A 10 1.61 -1.84 13.53
C GLU A 10 0.18 -2.10 13.04
N LEU A 11 -0.56 -1.06 12.67
CA LEU A 11 -1.93 -1.20 12.15
C LEU A 11 -1.97 -1.99 10.84
N VAL A 12 -1.03 -1.74 9.94
CA VAL A 12 -0.90 -2.52 8.69
C VAL A 12 -0.53 -3.98 9.01
N LYS A 13 0.51 -4.19 9.82
CA LYS A 13 0.99 -5.53 10.22
C LYS A 13 -0.08 -6.38 10.90
N HIS A 14 -0.96 -5.76 11.69
CA HIS A 14 -2.04 -6.45 12.40
C HIS A 14 -3.37 -6.47 11.64
N ASN A 15 -3.35 -6.25 10.31
CA ASN A 15 -4.52 -6.30 9.43
C ASN A 15 -5.68 -5.40 9.91
N LYS A 16 -5.34 -4.25 10.49
CA LYS A 16 -6.31 -3.25 10.96
C LYS A 16 -6.73 -2.28 9.86
N VAL A 17 -6.08 -2.33 8.70
CA VAL A 17 -6.45 -1.58 7.49
C VAL A 17 -7.20 -2.52 6.55
N LYS A 18 -8.42 -2.16 6.14
CA LYS A 18 -9.24 -2.94 5.22
C LYS A 18 -9.74 -2.07 4.08
N LYS A 19 -9.70 -2.61 2.87
CA LYS A 19 -10.29 -1.99 1.68
C LYS A 19 -11.78 -2.35 1.64
N ILE A 20 -12.66 -1.38 1.81
CA ILE A 20 -14.11 -1.63 2.00
C ILE A 20 -14.98 -1.20 0.81
N GLY A 21 -14.44 -0.50 -0.19
CA GLY A 21 -15.18 -0.28 -1.45
C GLY A 21 -14.66 0.82 -2.36
N GLY A 22 -15.02 0.68 -3.65
CA GLY A 22 -15.13 1.72 -4.68
C GLY A 22 -13.95 1.95 -5.63
N PRO A 23 -13.84 1.25 -6.77
CA PRO A 23 -13.35 1.84 -8.00
C PRO A 23 -14.54 2.52 -8.72
N GLY A 24 -14.54 3.85 -8.72
CA GLY A 24 -15.55 4.71 -9.37
C GLY A 24 -15.22 6.18 -9.14
N ALA A 25 -16.12 7.10 -9.53
CA ALA A 25 -15.90 8.56 -9.43
C ALA A 25 -15.64 9.08 -8.00
N MET A 26 -15.90 8.27 -6.97
CA MET A 26 -15.78 8.63 -5.54
C MET A 26 -14.42 8.26 -4.92
N GLY A 27 -13.55 7.55 -5.65
CA GLY A 27 -12.27 7.05 -5.14
C GLY A 27 -12.37 5.87 -4.17
N GLN A 28 -11.21 5.40 -3.72
CA GLN A 28 -11.04 4.19 -2.94
C GLN A 28 -11.25 4.45 -1.45
N LEU A 29 -12.11 3.66 -0.80
CA LEU A 29 -12.42 3.75 0.62
C LEU A 29 -11.76 2.62 1.42
N TYR A 30 -11.26 2.98 2.59
CA TYR A 30 -10.61 2.11 3.56
C TYR A 30 -11.23 2.31 4.94
N GLU A 31 -11.22 1.24 5.72
CA GLU A 31 -11.53 1.21 7.14
C GLU A 31 -10.23 0.97 7.91
N VAL A 32 -9.96 1.78 8.93
CA VAL A 32 -8.84 1.65 9.86
C VAL A 32 -9.38 1.82 11.27
N GLU A 33 -9.47 0.71 12.00
CA GLU A 33 -10.15 0.66 13.31
C GLU A 33 -11.59 1.21 13.20
N GLU A 34 -11.94 2.28 13.92
CA GLU A 34 -13.27 2.91 13.91
C GLU A 34 -13.38 4.06 12.89
N HIS A 35 -12.33 4.30 12.10
CA HIS A 35 -12.24 5.42 11.19
C HIS A 35 -12.19 4.98 9.73
N THR A 36 -12.86 5.74 8.87
CA THR A 36 -12.73 5.61 7.41
C THR A 36 -11.72 6.59 6.84
N VAL A 37 -10.99 6.13 5.82
CA VAL A 37 -10.08 6.94 5.02
C VAL A 37 -10.45 6.78 3.55
N ARG A 38 -10.59 7.89 2.83
CA ARG A 38 -10.87 7.91 1.40
C ARG A 38 -9.68 8.47 0.63
N ILE A 39 -9.20 7.73 -0.36
CA ILE A 39 -8.19 8.18 -1.31
C ILE A 39 -8.83 8.37 -2.67
N TYR A 40 -8.73 9.57 -3.22
CA TYR A 40 -9.33 9.89 -4.52
C TYR A 40 -8.47 10.88 -5.30
N HIS A 41 -8.67 10.91 -6.61
CA HIS A 41 -7.90 11.73 -7.53
C HIS A 41 -8.63 13.05 -7.84
N LYS A 42 -7.89 14.16 -7.80
CA LYS A 42 -8.28 15.43 -8.43
C LYS A 42 -7.20 15.80 -9.46
N PRO A 43 -7.50 16.62 -10.48
CA PRO A 43 -6.48 17.07 -11.42
C PRO A 43 -5.22 17.58 -10.71
N GLY A 44 -4.08 16.96 -11.02
CA GLY A 44 -2.77 17.31 -10.47
C GLY A 44 -2.46 16.82 -9.05
N ARG A 45 -3.36 16.09 -8.36
CA ARG A 45 -3.11 15.61 -6.99
C ARG A 45 -3.99 14.44 -6.54
N ASN A 46 -3.44 13.62 -5.65
CA ASN A 46 -4.24 12.66 -4.88
C ASN A 46 -4.61 13.27 -3.53
N ILE A 47 -5.83 13.01 -3.06
CA ILE A 47 -6.34 13.52 -1.78
C ILE A 47 -6.66 12.34 -0.89
N ALA A 48 -6.23 12.44 0.37
CA ALA A 48 -6.55 11.50 1.44
C ALA A 48 -7.36 12.22 2.54
N GLU A 49 -8.61 11.81 2.71
CA GLU A 49 -9.53 12.30 3.74
C GLU A 49 -9.74 11.24 4.81
N CYS A 50 -9.77 11.62 6.09
CA CYS A 50 -10.03 10.72 7.22
C CYS A 50 -11.24 11.24 8.00
N SER A 51 -12.15 10.36 8.40
CA SER A 51 -13.25 10.69 9.32
C SER A 51 -12.78 11.18 10.69
N CYS A 52 -11.59 10.74 11.15
CA CYS A 52 -10.96 11.18 12.39
C CYS A 52 -10.57 12.67 12.42
N LEU A 53 -10.36 13.24 11.24
CA LEU A 53 -9.97 14.63 11.04
C LEU A 53 -10.71 15.10 9.78
N ASN A 54 -11.96 15.53 9.97
CA ASN A 54 -12.74 16.13 8.89
C ASN A 54 -11.89 17.17 8.16
N GLY A 55 -11.77 17.02 6.85
CA GLY A 55 -10.84 17.77 6.02
C GLY A 55 -10.97 19.30 6.18
N SER A 56 -9.80 19.95 6.05
CA SER A 56 -9.59 21.37 5.76
C SER A 56 -10.10 22.42 6.75
N ARG A 57 -9.60 22.43 8.00
CA ARG A 57 -9.50 23.69 8.75
C ARG A 57 -8.05 24.19 8.85
N TRP A 58 -7.76 25.15 7.97
CA TRP A 58 -6.84 26.29 8.07
C TRP A 58 -5.34 26.02 8.33
N CYS A 59 -4.55 26.43 7.33
CA CYS A 59 -3.13 26.79 7.28
C CYS A 59 -2.40 26.84 8.65
N GLY A 60 -1.79 25.74 9.09
CA GLY A 60 -0.90 25.75 10.25
C GLY A 60 -0.32 24.39 10.62
N GLU A 61 -1.11 23.32 10.46
CA GLU A 61 -0.70 21.97 10.82
C GLU A 61 -0.96 21.01 9.65
N MET A 62 0.01 20.16 9.31
CA MET A 62 -0.21 19.10 8.32
C MET A 62 -1.33 18.18 8.84
N PRO A 63 -2.50 18.04 8.16
CA PRO A 63 -3.59 17.21 8.63
C PRO A 63 -3.31 15.73 8.31
N ILE A 64 -2.21 15.21 8.83
CA ILE A 64 -1.76 13.82 8.69
C ILE A 64 -1.97 13.10 10.01
N CYS A 65 -2.90 12.14 10.01
CA CYS A 65 -3.18 11.26 11.14
C CYS A 65 -2.59 9.87 10.89
N VAL A 66 -2.55 9.07 11.95
CA VAL A 66 -2.12 7.67 11.88
C VAL A 66 -2.91 6.86 10.85
N HIS A 67 -4.23 7.09 10.72
CA HIS A 67 -5.07 6.36 9.75
C HIS A 67 -4.66 6.64 8.30
N LYS A 68 -4.41 7.91 7.95
CA LYS A 68 -3.93 8.28 6.61
C LYS A 68 -2.58 7.64 6.31
N ILE A 69 -1.64 7.68 7.26
CA ILE A 69 -0.32 7.05 7.09
C ILE A 69 -0.48 5.53 6.92
N SER A 70 -1.35 4.89 7.70
CA SER A 70 -1.60 3.45 7.65
C SER A 70 -2.13 3.02 6.29
N VAL A 71 -3.08 3.77 5.72
CA VAL A 71 -3.59 3.47 4.37
C VAL A 71 -2.53 3.68 3.29
N LEU A 72 -1.74 4.76 3.39
CA LEU A 72 -0.66 5.01 2.42
C LEU A 72 0.39 3.89 2.45
N LEU A 73 0.75 3.40 3.65
CA LEU A 73 1.65 2.26 3.81
C LEU A 73 1.03 0.98 3.25
N PHE A 74 -0.23 0.71 3.58
CA PHE A 74 -0.97 -0.46 3.06
C PHE A 74 -1.01 -0.48 1.53
N GLU A 75 -1.31 0.65 0.87
CA GLU A 75 -1.30 0.74 -0.59
C GLU A 75 0.10 0.59 -1.20
N ALA A 76 1.12 1.14 -0.55
CA ALA A 76 2.50 0.96 -1.00
C ALA A 76 2.95 -0.50 -0.91
N GLU A 77 2.60 -1.18 0.19
CA GLU A 77 2.92 -2.59 0.41
C GLU A 77 2.18 -3.50 -0.57
N ASN A 78 0.88 -3.30 -0.80
CA ASN A 78 0.13 -4.09 -1.78
C ASN A 78 0.68 -3.93 -3.20
N LYS A 79 1.03 -2.70 -3.61
CA LYS A 79 1.64 -2.46 -4.92
C LYS A 79 2.98 -3.16 -5.07
N PHE A 80 3.79 -3.17 -4.02
CA PHE A 80 5.05 -3.90 -4.02
C PHE A 80 4.82 -5.40 -4.17
N ASP A 81 3.87 -5.96 -3.41
CA ASP A 81 3.55 -7.39 -3.47
C ASP A 81 3.00 -7.78 -4.85
N GLU A 82 2.09 -6.98 -5.43
CA GLU A 82 1.60 -7.19 -6.80
C GLU A 82 2.72 -7.12 -7.86
N GLN A 83 3.68 -6.21 -7.70
CA GLN A 83 4.84 -6.12 -8.59
C GLN A 83 5.80 -7.30 -8.43
N LEU A 84 6.02 -7.74 -7.18
CA LEU A 84 6.85 -8.89 -6.87
C LEU A 84 6.24 -10.17 -7.43
N ASP A 85 4.93 -10.37 -7.26
CA ASP A 85 4.20 -11.52 -7.79
C ASP A 85 4.29 -11.58 -9.33
N LYS A 86 4.07 -10.45 -10.02
CA LYS A 86 4.24 -10.37 -11.49
C LYS A 86 5.66 -10.71 -11.94
N LEU A 87 6.66 -10.29 -11.16
CA LEU A 87 8.05 -10.58 -11.48
C LEU A 87 8.37 -12.06 -11.26
N ILE A 88 7.88 -12.65 -10.16
CA ILE A 88 8.01 -14.09 -9.90
C ILE A 88 7.38 -14.89 -11.05
N GLU A 89 6.14 -14.56 -11.45
CA GLU A 89 5.44 -15.23 -12.56
C GLU A 89 6.21 -15.12 -13.89
N LEU A 90 6.76 -13.95 -14.20
CA LEU A 90 7.60 -13.76 -15.39
C LEU A 90 8.81 -14.71 -15.36
N TYR A 91 9.51 -14.78 -14.23
CA TYR A 91 10.70 -15.60 -14.10
C TYR A 91 10.40 -17.11 -14.04
N GLU A 92 9.24 -17.51 -13.51
CA GLU A 92 8.78 -18.90 -13.57
C GLU A 92 8.58 -19.35 -15.03
N ASN A 93 7.90 -18.54 -15.84
CA ASN A 93 7.75 -18.79 -17.27
C ASN A 93 9.11 -18.84 -18.00
N TRP A 94 10.07 -18.01 -17.58
CA TRP A 94 11.41 -17.98 -18.17
C TRP A 94 12.28 -19.17 -17.79
N VAL A 95 12.05 -19.81 -16.64
CA VAL A 95 12.74 -21.06 -16.28
C VAL A 95 12.38 -22.18 -17.27
N GLU A 96 11.16 -22.18 -17.81
CA GLU A 96 10.74 -23.13 -18.84
C GLU A 96 11.40 -22.85 -20.20
N MET A 97 11.87 -21.61 -20.43
CA MET A 97 12.55 -21.21 -21.65
C MET A 97 14.07 -21.37 -21.52
N LYS A 98 14.73 -21.96 -22.52
CA LYS A 98 16.20 -22.10 -22.57
C LYS A 98 16.90 -20.75 -22.86
N LEU A 99 16.82 -19.81 -21.93
CA LEU A 99 17.43 -18.48 -22.02
C LEU A 99 18.92 -18.50 -21.66
N PRO A 100 19.72 -17.53 -22.17
CA PRO A 100 21.14 -17.38 -21.84
C PRO A 100 21.41 -16.87 -20.41
N ILE A 101 20.38 -16.37 -19.73
CA ILE A 101 20.40 -15.96 -18.32
C ILE A 101 19.93 -17.17 -17.49
N LYS A 102 20.48 -17.37 -16.29
CA LYS A 102 20.01 -18.41 -15.33
C LYS A 102 18.81 -17.88 -14.53
N PRO A 103 17.55 -18.11 -14.94
CA PRO A 103 16.39 -17.46 -14.33
C PRO A 103 16.08 -18.05 -12.94
N GLN A 104 16.57 -19.27 -12.68
CA GLN A 104 16.44 -20.00 -11.41
C GLN A 104 17.04 -19.24 -10.22
N ASN A 105 18.21 -18.63 -10.40
CA ASN A 105 18.88 -17.88 -9.33
C ASN A 105 18.08 -16.63 -8.95
N ILE A 106 17.62 -15.88 -9.96
CA ILE A 106 16.80 -14.68 -9.75
C ILE A 106 15.46 -15.05 -9.12
N LEU A 107 14.81 -16.12 -9.60
CA LEU A 107 13.58 -16.61 -9.01
C LEU A 107 13.74 -16.99 -7.52
N HIS A 108 14.86 -17.62 -7.17
CA HIS A 108 15.18 -17.93 -5.78
C HIS A 108 15.31 -16.67 -4.93
N ASP A 109 16.06 -15.66 -5.41
CA ASP A 109 16.22 -14.38 -4.71
C ASP A 109 14.90 -13.64 -4.51
N LEU A 110 14.02 -13.65 -5.52
CA LEU A 110 12.69 -13.03 -5.45
C LEU A 110 11.78 -13.74 -4.44
N LYS A 111 11.83 -15.08 -4.37
CA LYS A 111 11.08 -15.85 -3.38
C LYS A 111 11.59 -15.57 -1.96
N ASN A 112 12.91 -15.53 -1.76
CA ASN A 112 13.50 -15.16 -0.48
C ASN A 112 13.11 -13.74 -0.06
N LEU A 113 13.03 -12.79 -0.99
CA LEU A 113 12.61 -11.42 -0.71
C LEU A 113 11.16 -11.35 -0.20
N ARG A 114 10.29 -12.23 -0.69
CA ARG A 114 8.90 -12.36 -0.21
C ARG A 114 8.86 -12.86 1.24
N ASP A 115 9.69 -13.85 1.57
CA ASP A 115 9.72 -14.50 2.89
C ASP A 115 10.39 -13.65 3.98
N LEU A 116 11.20 -12.65 3.59
CA LEU A 116 11.85 -11.71 4.51
C LEU A 116 10.90 -10.63 5.06
N LYS A 117 9.69 -10.51 4.50
CA LYS A 117 8.70 -9.48 4.85
C LYS A 117 7.79 -9.96 6.00
#